data_AF-A0A183MA71-F1
#
_entry.id   AF-A0A183MA71-F1
#
_cell.length_a   1.000
_cell.length_b   1.000
_cell.length_c   1.000
_cell.angle_alpha   90.00
_cell.angle_beta   90.00
_cell.angle_gamma   90.00
#
_symmetry.space_group_name_H-M   'P 1'
#
loop_
_entity.id
_entity.type
_entity.pdbx_description
1 polymer ?
#
loop_
_entity_poly.entity_id
_entity_poly.type
_entity_poly.pdbx_seq_one_letter_code
_entity_poly.pdbx_strand_id
1 'polypeptide(L)'
;MFMNELPSTSLFLLNTMSYRSLEEPLPERAAEFYERSADACEIEEKFHEAATQANNAAHIWVRLKRFNEAERLLRLFIDYTIRGHTDSVGATVGGFADPSSSPKLCGRAVTVLILIKLYMEDEVAAKKIFNEAVERWRFPEAEEFSAVRRLLAAVDDMDKKACEMAIKDQCFRMLDLDVSFVRLSNCFS
;
A
#
# COMPACT_ATOMS: atom_id res chain seq x y z
N MET A 1 -14.70 -20.17 43.42
CA MET A 1 -15.02 -20.63 42.06
C MET A 1 -15.75 -19.50 41.35
N PHE A 2 -15.02 -18.61 40.67
CA PHE A 2 -15.57 -17.64 39.72
C PHE A 2 -14.48 -17.39 38.66
N MET A 3 -14.34 -18.36 37.76
CA MET A 3 -13.73 -18.10 36.45
C MET A 3 -14.82 -17.40 35.63
N ASN A 4 -14.76 -16.07 35.57
CA ASN A 4 -15.52 -15.34 34.56
C ASN A 4 -14.71 -15.37 33.27
N GLU A 5 -15.34 -15.96 32.27
CA GLU A 5 -15.00 -15.95 30.86
C GLU A 5 -14.70 -14.51 30.41
N LEU A 6 -13.46 -14.25 30.00
CA LEU A 6 -13.19 -13.14 29.10
C LEU A 6 -13.51 -13.63 27.70
N PRO A 7 -14.49 -13.05 27.00
CA PRO A 7 -14.81 -13.45 25.64
C PRO A 7 -13.58 -13.23 24.76
N SER A 8 -13.25 -14.17 23.89
CA SER A 8 -12.04 -14.16 23.03
C SER A 8 -11.90 -12.87 22.19
N THR A 9 -13.01 -12.15 21.99
CA THR A 9 -13.04 -10.81 21.40
C THR A 9 -12.35 -9.76 22.25
N SER A 10 -12.43 -9.83 23.58
CA SER A 10 -11.76 -8.88 24.49
C SER A 10 -10.23 -9.05 24.47
N LEU A 11 -9.74 -10.29 24.30
CA LEU A 11 -8.30 -10.58 24.15
C LEU A 11 -7.77 -10.12 22.78
N PHE A 12 -8.55 -10.32 21.71
CA PHE A 12 -8.25 -9.79 20.37
C PHE A 12 -8.25 -8.26 20.37
N LEU A 13 -9.25 -7.64 20.99
CA LEU A 13 -9.33 -6.19 21.14
C LEU A 13 -8.17 -5.65 21.97
N LEU A 14 -7.80 -6.29 23.08
CA LEU A 14 -6.60 -5.93 23.86
C LEU A 14 -5.31 -6.05 23.04
N ASN A 15 -5.17 -7.09 22.20
CA ASN A 15 -4.01 -7.25 21.32
C ASN A 15 -3.98 -6.23 20.17
N THR A 16 -5.12 -5.88 19.59
CA THR A 16 -5.19 -4.84 18.55
C THR A 16 -5.00 -3.44 19.15
N MET A 17 -5.48 -3.20 20.37
CA MET A 17 -5.27 -1.95 21.10
C MET A 17 -3.81 -1.83 21.56
N SER A 18 -3.16 -2.91 22.01
CA SER A 18 -1.74 -2.87 22.36
C SER A 18 -0.82 -2.67 21.15
N TYR A 19 -1.16 -3.23 19.98
CA TYR A 19 -0.47 -2.92 18.71
C TYR A 19 -0.68 -1.45 18.27
N ARG A 20 -1.90 -0.91 18.40
CA ARG A 20 -2.18 0.50 18.08
C ARG A 20 -1.56 1.47 19.08
N SER A 21 -1.50 1.13 20.37
CA SER A 21 -0.92 1.97 21.42
C SER A 21 0.62 2.04 21.38
N LEU A 22 1.30 1.17 20.61
CA LEU A 22 2.73 1.31 20.32
C LEU A 22 3.03 2.22 19.12
N GLU A 23 2.07 2.46 18.21
CA GLU A 23 2.22 3.43 17.11
C GLU A 23 2.05 4.89 17.56
N GLU A 24 1.37 5.13 18.69
CA GLU A 24 1.00 6.48 19.14
C GLU A 24 2.11 7.36 19.73
N PRO A 25 3.16 6.86 20.42
CA PRO A 25 4.15 7.77 21.01
C PRO A 25 5.22 8.25 20.01
N LEU A 26 5.64 7.43 19.05
CA LEU A 26 6.74 7.74 18.09
C LEU A 26 6.56 6.94 16.77
N PRO A 27 5.71 7.38 15.83
CA PRO A 27 5.46 6.68 14.57
C PRO A 27 6.74 6.47 13.73
N GLU A 28 7.69 7.40 13.81
CA GLU A 28 8.99 7.29 13.11
C GLU A 28 9.78 6.04 13.56
N ARG A 29 9.82 5.77 14.87
CA ARG A 29 10.52 4.59 15.40
C ARG A 29 9.81 3.29 15.05
N ALA A 30 8.48 3.32 14.99
CA ALA A 30 7.70 2.18 14.53
C ALA A 30 8.02 1.87 13.07
N ALA A 31 8.08 2.89 12.21
CA ALA A 31 8.45 2.73 10.81
C ALA A 31 9.87 2.16 10.66
N GLU A 32 10.85 2.71 11.37
CA GLU A 32 12.23 2.18 11.37
C GLU A 32 12.31 0.72 11.85
N PHE A 33 11.49 0.34 12.84
CA PHE A 33 11.43 -1.05 13.31
C PHE A 33 10.87 -1.98 12.23
N TYR A 34 9.81 -1.57 11.54
CA TYR A 34 9.24 -2.34 10.43
C TYR A 34 10.22 -2.46 9.26
N GLU A 35 11.00 -1.43 8.96
CA GLU A 35 12.06 -1.52 7.94
C GLU A 35 13.11 -2.55 8.31
N ARG A 36 13.66 -2.49 9.52
CA ARG A 36 14.65 -3.46 9.98
C ARG A 36 14.10 -4.89 10.03
N SER A 37 12.81 -5.02 10.36
CA SER A 37 12.11 -6.29 10.33
C SER A 37 11.99 -6.83 8.90
N ALA A 38 11.66 -5.97 7.93
CA ALA A 38 11.63 -6.33 6.52
C ALA A 38 13.00 -6.79 6.02
N ASP A 39 14.08 -6.10 6.38
CA ASP A 39 15.46 -6.47 6.03
C ASP A 39 15.85 -7.84 6.62
N ALA A 40 15.48 -8.10 7.88
CA ALA A 40 15.72 -9.39 8.51
C ALA A 40 14.94 -10.52 7.82
N CYS A 41 13.66 -10.30 7.50
CA CYS A 41 12.85 -11.26 6.75
C CYS A 41 13.38 -11.50 5.32
N GLU A 42 13.95 -10.48 4.66
CA GLU A 42 14.60 -10.64 3.35
C GLU A 42 15.82 -11.57 3.45
N ILE A 43 16.69 -11.36 4.45
CA ILE A 43 17.88 -12.20 4.67
C ILE A 43 17.48 -13.67 4.94
N GLU A 44 16.35 -13.89 5.61
CA GLU A 44 15.78 -15.21 5.86
C GLU A 44 14.98 -15.78 4.67
N GLU A 45 14.97 -15.10 3.52
CA GLU A 45 14.23 -15.48 2.29
C GLU A 45 12.70 -15.58 2.51
N LYS A 46 12.17 -14.93 3.55
CA LYS A 46 10.74 -14.86 3.87
C LYS A 46 10.08 -13.68 3.18
N PHE A 47 10.04 -13.70 1.84
CA PHE A 47 9.59 -12.57 1.03
C PHE A 47 8.15 -12.10 1.31
N HIS A 48 7.23 -13.00 1.66
CA HIS A 48 5.85 -12.60 2.00
C HIS A 48 5.80 -11.80 3.31
N GLU A 49 6.55 -12.22 4.33
CA GLU A 49 6.64 -11.50 5.60
C GLU A 49 7.35 -10.16 5.39
N ALA A 50 8.46 -10.15 4.64
CA ALA A 50 9.20 -8.94 4.28
C ALA A 50 8.31 -7.92 3.55
N ALA A 51 7.49 -8.37 2.60
CA ALA A 51 6.50 -7.53 1.91
C ALA A 51 5.51 -6.91 2.90
N THR A 52 4.98 -7.70 3.82
CA THR A 52 4.00 -7.22 4.82
C THR A 52 4.60 -6.13 5.70
N GLN A 53 5.83 -6.33 6.17
CA GLN A 53 6.52 -5.34 7.01
C GLN A 53 6.88 -4.07 6.22
N ALA A 54 7.35 -4.21 4.98
CA ALA A 54 7.63 -3.07 4.11
C ALA A 54 6.37 -2.22 3.83
N ASN A 55 5.23 -2.88 3.59
CA ASN A 55 3.95 -2.20 3.40
C ASN A 55 3.52 -1.45 4.68
N ASN A 56 3.64 -2.07 5.86
CA ASN A 56 3.32 -1.41 7.13
C ASN A 56 4.19 -0.17 7.38
N ALA A 57 5.50 -0.26 7.13
CA ALA A 57 6.40 0.88 7.20
C ALA A 57 6.00 1.99 6.22
N ALA A 58 5.66 1.63 4.98
CA ALA A 58 5.24 2.57 3.96
C ALA A 58 3.99 3.38 4.40
N HIS A 59 2.96 2.73 4.95
CA HIS A 59 1.76 3.42 5.44
C HIS A 59 2.08 4.44 6.53
N ILE A 60 3.03 4.14 7.42
CA ILE A 60 3.46 5.09 8.46
C ILE A 60 4.18 6.28 7.82
N TRP A 61 5.11 6.06 6.89
CA TRP A 61 5.82 7.15 6.23
C TRP A 61 4.91 8.04 5.40
N VAL A 62 3.90 7.45 4.78
CA VAL A 62 2.87 8.20 4.08
C VAL A 62 2.10 9.12 5.04
N ARG A 63 1.68 8.61 6.20
CA ARG A 63 1.03 9.43 7.26
C ARG A 63 1.94 10.57 7.74
N LEU A 64 3.25 10.31 7.81
CA LEU A 64 4.28 11.29 8.19
C LEU A 64 4.68 12.24 7.05
N LYS A 65 4.09 12.13 5.85
CA LYS A 65 4.42 12.92 4.65
C LYS A 65 5.89 12.77 4.21
N ARG A 66 6.55 11.69 4.62
CA ARG A 66 7.89 11.30 4.17
C ARG A 66 7.76 10.46 2.90
N PHE A 67 7.41 11.15 1.81
CA PHE A 67 7.01 10.52 0.55
C PHE A 67 8.14 9.78 -0.17
N ASN A 68 9.40 10.20 0.01
CA ASN A 68 10.55 9.53 -0.60
C ASN A 68 10.78 8.14 0.04
N GLU A 69 10.68 8.08 1.36
CA GLU A 69 10.81 6.85 2.15
C GLU A 69 9.63 5.90 1.87
N ALA A 70 8.42 6.44 1.83
CA ALA A 70 7.23 5.71 1.44
C ALA A 70 7.35 5.11 0.02
N GLU A 71 7.81 5.88 -0.96
CA GLU A 71 8.00 5.40 -2.32
C GLU A 71 9.01 4.25 -2.38
N ARG A 72 10.15 4.39 -1.69
CA ARG A 72 11.18 3.35 -1.63
C ARG A 72 10.59 2.03 -1.10
N LEU A 73 9.80 2.11 -0.03
CA LEU A 73 9.22 0.92 0.62
C LEU A 73 8.07 0.30 -0.16
N LEU A 74 7.23 1.11 -0.83
CA LEU A 74 6.18 0.60 -1.72
C LEU A 74 6.79 -0.14 -2.92
N ARG A 75 7.90 0.36 -3.47
CA ARG A 75 8.64 -0.35 -4.53
C ARG A 75 9.24 -1.67 -4.01
N LEU A 76 9.79 -1.67 -2.80
CA LEU A 76 10.33 -2.87 -2.17
C LEU A 76 9.22 -3.90 -1.90
N PHE A 77 8.04 -3.46 -1.45
CA PHE A 77 6.86 -4.31 -1.29
C PHE A 77 6.45 -4.99 -2.61
N ILE A 78 6.41 -4.23 -3.71
CA ILE A 78 6.08 -4.78 -5.04
C ILE A 78 7.12 -5.84 -5.43
N ASP A 79 8.41 -5.54 -5.26
CA ASP A 79 9.49 -6.46 -5.58
C ASP A 79 9.43 -7.76 -4.74
N TYR A 80 9.26 -7.66 -3.42
CA TYR A 80 9.09 -8.83 -2.56
C TYR A 80 7.83 -9.64 -2.87
N THR A 81 6.74 -8.98 -3.26
CA THR A 81 5.51 -9.66 -3.67
C THR A 81 5.73 -10.46 -4.96
N ILE A 82 6.53 -9.92 -5.90
CA ILE A 82 6.90 -10.61 -7.14
C ILE A 82 7.86 -11.78 -6.85
N ARG A 83 8.91 -11.57 -6.05
CA ARG A 83 9.89 -12.61 -5.68
C ARG A 83 9.29 -13.73 -4.85
N GLY A 84 8.47 -13.39 -3.87
CA GLY A 84 7.72 -14.36 -3.07
C GLY A 84 6.77 -15.22 -3.92
N HIS A 85 6.29 -14.69 -5.06
CA HIS A 85 5.51 -15.46 -6.02
C HIS A 85 6.40 -16.35 -6.92
N THR A 86 7.61 -15.95 -7.28
CA THR A 86 8.52 -16.80 -8.09
C THR A 86 9.09 -17.97 -7.29
N ASP A 87 9.33 -17.79 -6.00
CA ASP A 87 9.91 -18.83 -5.13
C ASP A 87 8.86 -19.82 -4.60
N SER A 88 7.58 -19.50 -4.82
CA SER A 88 6.42 -20.31 -4.45
C SER A 88 6.18 -21.53 -5.34
N VAL A 89 7.24 -22.18 -5.84
CA VAL A 89 7.17 -23.55 -6.41
C VAL A 89 6.71 -24.58 -5.34
N GLY A 90 6.75 -24.22 -4.05
CA GLY A 90 6.31 -25.06 -2.92
C GLY A 90 4.97 -24.69 -2.24
N ALA A 91 4.22 -23.68 -2.71
CA ALA A 91 3.09 -23.11 -1.95
C ALA A 91 1.72 -23.79 -2.16
N THR A 92 1.67 -25.08 -2.52
CA THR A 92 0.39 -25.83 -2.57
C THR A 92 -0.06 -26.39 -1.22
N VAL A 93 0.63 -26.10 -0.12
CA VAL A 93 0.32 -26.70 1.21
C VAL A 93 -0.35 -25.71 2.18
N GLY A 94 -0.45 -24.42 1.84
CA GLY A 94 -0.83 -23.39 2.80
C GLY A 94 -1.94 -22.44 2.38
N GLY A 95 -2.86 -22.80 1.48
CA GLY A 95 -4.16 -22.10 1.28
C GLY A 95 -4.19 -20.58 1.00
N PHE A 96 -3.04 -19.91 0.84
CA PHE A 96 -2.94 -18.45 0.80
C PHE A 96 -2.28 -17.91 -0.49
N ALA A 97 -1.77 -18.79 -1.35
CA ALA A 97 -1.20 -18.40 -2.64
C ALA A 97 -2.24 -18.62 -3.74
N ASP A 98 -3.24 -17.73 -3.80
CA ASP A 98 -4.04 -17.60 -5.01
C ASP A 98 -3.16 -16.87 -6.05
N PRO A 99 -2.78 -17.49 -7.18
CA PRO A 99 -1.96 -16.85 -8.22
C PRO A 99 -2.64 -15.60 -8.82
N SER A 100 -3.92 -15.36 -8.52
CA SER A 100 -4.65 -14.13 -8.89
C SER A 100 -4.47 -12.97 -7.91
N SER A 101 -3.81 -13.16 -6.76
CA SER A 101 -3.68 -12.16 -5.70
C SER A 101 -2.49 -11.21 -5.88
N SER A 102 -1.41 -11.67 -6.55
CA SER A 102 -0.20 -10.86 -6.75
C SER A 102 -0.44 -9.59 -7.59
N PRO A 103 -1.22 -9.60 -8.69
CA PRO A 103 -1.49 -8.37 -9.45
C PRO A 103 -2.37 -7.39 -8.65
N LYS A 104 -3.27 -7.89 -7.81
CA LYS A 104 -4.16 -7.07 -6.96
C LYS A 104 -3.38 -6.33 -5.88
N LEU A 105 -2.49 -7.02 -5.19
CA LEU A 105 -1.65 -6.43 -4.14
C LEU A 105 -0.68 -5.39 -4.72
N CYS A 106 -0.02 -5.71 -5.84
CA CYS A 106 0.84 -4.77 -6.55
C CYS A 106 0.03 -3.57 -7.08
N GLY A 107 -1.18 -3.81 -7.62
CA GLY A 107 -2.05 -2.75 -8.16
C GLY A 107 -2.45 -1.70 -7.14
N ARG A 108 -2.74 -2.12 -5.90
CA ARG A 108 -2.98 -1.19 -4.79
C ARG A 108 -1.75 -0.35 -4.47
N ALA A 109 -0.56 -0.97 -4.33
CA ALA A 109 0.68 -0.24 -4.05
C ALA A 109 1.05 0.76 -5.16
N VAL A 110 0.88 0.37 -6.42
CA VAL A 110 1.06 1.27 -7.59
C VAL A 110 0.12 2.46 -7.52
N THR A 111 -1.14 2.21 -7.18
CA THR A 111 -2.13 3.28 -7.02
C THR A 111 -1.68 4.28 -5.97
N VAL A 112 -1.16 3.81 -4.83
CA VAL A 112 -0.60 4.68 -3.78
C VAL A 112 0.59 5.49 -4.28
N LEU A 113 1.54 4.87 -4.98
CA LEU A 113 2.69 5.56 -5.56
C LEU A 113 2.27 6.70 -6.49
N ILE A 114 1.29 6.45 -7.35
CA ILE A 114 0.76 7.45 -8.28
C ILE A 114 0.08 8.58 -7.50
N LEU A 115 -0.74 8.27 -6.50
CA LEU A 115 -1.39 9.28 -5.66
C LEU A 115 -0.38 10.15 -4.90
N ILE A 116 0.73 9.57 -4.42
CA ILE A 116 1.81 10.33 -3.78
C ILE A 116 2.43 11.32 -4.78
N LYS A 117 2.70 10.89 -6.03
CA LYS A 117 3.27 11.80 -7.04
C LYS A 117 2.31 12.89 -7.47
N LEU A 118 1.03 12.57 -7.61
CA LEU A 118 -0.01 13.58 -7.87
C LEU A 118 -0.15 14.56 -6.70
N TYR A 119 -0.03 14.09 -5.45
CA TYR A 119 -0.01 14.97 -4.26
C TYR A 119 1.18 15.93 -4.27
N MET A 120 2.33 15.48 -4.80
CA MET A 120 3.53 16.31 -4.97
C MET A 120 3.47 17.23 -6.21
N GLU A 121 2.33 17.27 -6.92
CA GLU A 121 2.15 18.03 -8.16
C GLU A 121 3.15 17.61 -9.27
N ASP A 122 3.66 16.36 -9.20
CA ASP A 122 4.59 15.79 -10.17
C ASP A 122 3.85 14.78 -11.08
N GLU A 123 3.06 15.32 -12.01
CA GLU A 123 2.29 14.54 -12.98
C GLU A 123 3.19 13.71 -13.90
N VAL A 124 4.39 14.24 -14.22
CA VAL A 124 5.36 13.56 -15.07
C VAL A 124 5.89 12.31 -14.39
N ALA A 125 6.22 12.39 -13.09
CA ALA A 125 6.59 11.21 -12.32
C ALA A 125 5.43 10.23 -12.14
N ALA A 126 4.21 10.73 -11.91
CA ALA A 126 3.01 9.89 -11.80
C ALA A 126 2.80 9.03 -13.06
N LYS A 127 2.90 9.63 -14.26
CA LYS A 127 2.80 8.90 -15.54
C LYS A 127 3.95 7.93 -15.75
N LYS A 128 5.17 8.29 -15.37
CA LYS A 128 6.32 7.38 -15.45
C LYS A 128 6.09 6.13 -14.61
N ILE A 129 5.59 6.28 -13.38
CA ILE A 129 5.23 5.14 -12.52
C ILE A 129 4.12 4.31 -13.15
N PHE A 130 3.09 4.94 -13.71
CA PHE A 130 2.01 4.23 -14.40
C PHE A 130 2.55 3.38 -15.57
N ASN A 131 3.39 3.96 -16.44
CA ASN A 131 3.98 3.25 -17.56
C ASN A 131 4.92 2.12 -17.09
N GLU A 132 5.74 2.37 -16.07
CA GLU A 132 6.59 1.35 -15.45
C GLU A 132 5.75 0.19 -14.90
N ALA A 133 4.64 0.49 -14.24
CA ALA A 133 3.74 -0.52 -13.68
C ALA A 133 3.07 -1.37 -14.77
N VAL A 134 2.74 -0.76 -15.91
CA VAL A 134 2.20 -1.46 -17.08
C VAL A 134 3.21 -2.44 -17.66
N GLU A 135 4.47 -2.04 -17.76
CA GLU A 135 5.54 -2.86 -18.34
C GLU A 135 6.06 -3.95 -17.40
N ARG A 136 6.21 -3.64 -16.11
CA ARG A 136 6.95 -4.48 -15.15
C ARG A 136 6.09 -5.22 -14.14
N TRP A 137 4.96 -4.66 -13.74
CA TRP A 137 4.21 -5.13 -12.57
C TRP A 137 2.83 -5.72 -12.91
N ARG A 138 2.58 -6.02 -14.19
CA ARG A 138 1.31 -6.57 -14.69
C ARG A 138 0.10 -5.75 -14.24
N PHE A 139 0.29 -4.42 -14.08
CA PHE A 139 -0.76 -3.52 -13.63
C PHE A 139 -2.06 -3.57 -14.46
N PRO A 140 -2.07 -3.85 -15.78
CA PRO A 140 -3.31 -3.96 -16.56
C PRO A 140 -4.26 -5.07 -16.11
N GLU A 141 -3.77 -6.06 -15.37
CA GLU A 141 -4.59 -7.14 -14.80
C GLU A 141 -5.21 -6.75 -13.45
N ALA A 142 -4.76 -5.65 -12.85
CA ALA A 142 -5.29 -5.15 -11.59
C ALA A 142 -6.64 -4.43 -11.79
N GLU A 143 -7.53 -4.54 -10.81
CA GLU A 143 -8.86 -3.94 -10.85
C GLU A 143 -8.77 -2.40 -10.84
N GLU A 144 -7.70 -1.86 -10.23
CA GLU A 144 -7.41 -0.44 -10.11
C GLU A 144 -6.97 0.22 -11.42
N PHE A 145 -6.50 -0.56 -12.41
CA PHE A 145 -5.93 -0.02 -13.65
C PHE A 145 -6.86 0.96 -14.35
N SER A 146 -8.13 0.57 -14.51
CA SER A 146 -9.11 1.37 -15.24
C SER A 146 -9.44 2.69 -14.54
N ALA A 147 -9.45 2.69 -13.21
CA ALA A 147 -9.74 3.86 -12.38
C ALA A 147 -8.54 4.81 -12.34
N VAL A 148 -7.33 4.28 -12.15
CA VAL A 148 -6.08 5.07 -12.18
C VAL A 148 -5.86 5.71 -13.55
N ARG A 149 -6.11 4.97 -14.64
CA ARG A 149 -6.01 5.53 -16.00
C ARG A 149 -7.00 6.69 -16.22
N ARG A 150 -8.25 6.54 -15.74
CA ARG A 150 -9.25 7.62 -15.81
C ARG A 150 -8.84 8.84 -14.99
N LEU A 151 -8.27 8.63 -13.79
CA LEU A 151 -7.78 9.72 -12.95
C LEU A 151 -6.65 10.49 -13.65
N LEU A 152 -5.64 9.79 -14.20
CA LEU A 152 -4.54 10.45 -14.90
C LEU A 152 -5.01 11.21 -16.14
N ALA A 153 -5.95 10.66 -16.92
CA ALA A 153 -6.52 11.39 -18.05
C ALA A 153 -7.28 12.67 -17.62
N ALA A 154 -8.03 12.60 -16.52
CA ALA A 154 -8.73 13.77 -15.98
C ALA A 154 -7.76 14.85 -15.47
N VAL A 155 -6.63 14.44 -14.89
CA VAL A 155 -5.54 15.36 -14.48
C VAL A 155 -4.93 16.02 -15.71
N ASP A 156 -4.63 15.25 -16.77
CA ASP A 156 -4.08 15.76 -18.03
C ASP A 156 -4.96 16.79 -18.72
N ASP A 157 -6.28 16.55 -18.71
CA ASP A 157 -7.28 17.44 -19.30
C ASP A 157 -7.58 18.66 -18.39
N MET A 158 -6.97 18.73 -17.20
CA MET A 158 -7.28 19.69 -16.14
C MET A 158 -8.77 19.75 -15.78
N ASP A 159 -9.48 18.63 -15.93
CA ASP A 159 -10.91 18.53 -15.64
C ASP A 159 -11.11 18.16 -14.16
N LYS A 160 -11.35 19.20 -13.35
CA LYS A 160 -11.63 19.06 -11.91
C LYS A 160 -12.82 18.14 -11.62
N LYS A 161 -13.88 18.21 -12.43
CA LYS A 161 -15.09 17.40 -12.20
C LYS A 161 -14.83 15.93 -12.51
N ALA A 162 -14.08 15.65 -13.58
CA ALA A 162 -13.68 14.29 -13.90
C ALA A 162 -12.75 13.70 -12.82
N CYS A 163 -11.82 14.49 -12.27
CA CYS A 163 -10.97 14.08 -11.14
C CYS A 163 -11.80 13.73 -9.90
N GLU A 164 -12.73 14.60 -9.50
CA GLU A 164 -13.61 14.36 -8.36
C GLU A 164 -14.48 13.11 -8.52
N MET A 165 -14.92 12.81 -9.74
CA MET A 165 -15.66 11.58 -10.03
C MET A 165 -14.75 10.35 -9.97
N ALA A 166 -13.53 10.43 -10.51
CA ALA A 166 -12.58 9.31 -10.51
C ALA A 166 -12.14 8.93 -9.09
N ILE A 167 -11.87 9.91 -8.22
CA ILE A 167 -11.47 9.66 -6.82
C ILE A 167 -12.58 8.97 -6.01
N LYS A 168 -13.84 9.10 -6.44
CA LYS A 168 -14.98 8.39 -5.82
C LYS A 168 -15.06 6.92 -6.23
N ASP A 169 -14.14 6.39 -7.01
CA ASP A 169 -14.10 4.94 -7.25
C ASP A 169 -13.71 4.17 -5.99
N GLN A 170 -14.26 2.96 -5.84
CA GLN A 170 -14.07 2.12 -4.65
C GLN A 170 -12.59 1.80 -4.39
N CYS A 171 -11.78 1.66 -5.44
CA CYS A 171 -10.34 1.41 -5.33
C CYS A 171 -9.61 2.48 -4.52
N PHE A 172 -9.98 3.76 -4.66
CA PHE A 172 -9.34 4.86 -3.94
C PHE A 172 -9.85 4.99 -2.51
N ARG A 173 -11.10 4.58 -2.24
CA ARG A 173 -11.66 4.56 -0.87
C ARG A 173 -11.11 3.45 0.01
N MET A 174 -10.78 2.29 -0.57
CA MET A 174 -10.21 1.17 0.18
C MET A 174 -8.72 1.32 0.48
N LEU A 175 -8.07 2.33 -0.10
CA LEU A 175 -6.76 2.76 0.30
C LEU A 175 -6.97 3.61 1.57
N ASP A 176 -6.86 2.99 2.75
CA ASP A 176 -6.83 3.61 4.09
C ASP A 176 -5.63 4.59 4.28
N LEU A 177 -5.25 5.28 3.21
CA LEU A 177 -4.21 6.28 3.21
C LEU A 177 -4.85 7.66 3.26
N ASP A 178 -4.45 8.45 4.25
CA ASP A 178 -4.77 9.88 4.36
C ASP A 178 -4.43 10.68 3.08
N VAL A 179 -3.63 10.12 2.15
CA VAL A 179 -3.28 10.72 0.85
C VAL A 179 -4.48 10.87 -0.08
N SER A 180 -5.42 9.91 -0.08
CA SER A 180 -6.56 9.94 -1.00
C SER A 180 -7.55 11.06 -0.64
N PHE A 181 -7.61 11.46 0.63
CA PHE A 181 -8.57 12.45 1.13
C PHE A 181 -8.02 13.88 1.22
N VAL A 182 -6.70 14.06 1.39
CA VAL A 182 -6.21 15.33 1.94
C VAL A 182 -5.93 16.44 0.91
N ARG A 183 -5.70 16.18 -0.39
CA ARG A 183 -5.35 17.30 -1.30
C ARG A 183 -5.67 17.25 -2.79
N LEU A 184 -6.21 16.19 -3.41
CA LEU A 184 -6.56 16.31 -4.84
C LEU A 184 -7.67 17.36 -5.11
N SER A 185 -8.45 17.73 -4.08
CA SER A 185 -9.35 18.88 -4.09
C SER A 185 -8.63 20.26 -4.03
N ASN A 186 -7.37 20.30 -3.58
CA ASN A 186 -6.55 21.50 -3.46
C ASN A 186 -5.49 21.66 -4.58
N CYS A 187 -5.20 20.63 -5.38
CA CYS A 187 -4.28 20.71 -6.54
C CYS A 187 -4.74 21.67 -7.65
N PHE A 188 -5.92 22.30 -7.50
CA PHE A 188 -6.46 23.23 -8.48
C PHE A 188 -6.94 24.56 -7.89
N SER A 189 -6.42 25.00 -6.74
CA SER A 189 -6.65 26.37 -6.23
C SER A 189 -5.58 27.34 -6.71
#